data_AF-A0A7X6MPS3-F1
#
_entry.id   AF-A0A7X6MPS3-F1
#
_cell.length_a   1.000
_cell.length_b   1.000
_cell.length_c   1.000
_cell.angle_alpha   90.00
_cell.angle_beta   90.00
_cell.angle_gamma   90.00
#
_symmetry.space_group_name_H-M   'P 1'
#
loop_
_entity.id
_entity.type
_entity.pdbx_description
1 polymer ?
#
loop_
_entity_poly.entity_id
_entity_poly.type
_entity_poly.pdbx_seq_one_letter_code
_entity_poly.pdbx_strand_id
1 'polypeptide(L)'
;MRFWLTLVTVGILALVVACTSQDEPLLPSSTDTVAIAEKITGSNDQSFLWDITAASWDDDGRRAAELFAWVPRDALSTDRTTATRAGAAAHAIASFLADEREKVADTPANPALWQAFAQSLVPYLGAMVADESGVAGFEPLDDPESQMRRTVSLFAAMTKEADAHRTFSTAVSQRADTYEAAFARAAVAEPLLADRGPTKEELLQAARLRSLLATGTHLADPTSDKPTSTRAQTQLAYQVVSLTARPDDPHINEEFFRDGRLLPPSEIAAEDWSIYDSQLTVYLAPWPRINGAIREFGSAYDVIARGQ
;
A
#
# COMPACT_ATOMS: atom_id res chain seq x y z
N MET A 1 53.22 -54.36 45.68
CA MET A 1 53.71 -53.21 44.88
C MET A 1 53.12 -53.32 43.48
N ARG A 2 52.45 -52.24 43.00
CA ARG A 2 52.02 -51.95 41.60
C ARG A 2 50.73 -52.67 41.12
N PHE A 3 49.54 -52.04 41.20
CA PHE A 3 48.88 -51.10 40.24
C PHE A 3 48.58 -51.76 38.87
N TRP A 4 47.36 -52.25 38.57
CA TRP A 4 46.13 -51.59 38.05
C TRP A 4 46.28 -50.95 36.66
N LEU A 5 45.50 -51.42 35.66
CA LEU A 5 44.78 -50.57 34.69
C LEU A 5 43.87 -51.42 33.77
N THR A 6 42.60 -51.47 34.13
CA THR A 6 41.47 -51.81 33.26
C THR A 6 41.20 -50.64 32.30
N LEU A 7 41.23 -50.88 30.99
CA LEU A 7 40.82 -49.92 29.98
C LEU A 7 39.28 -49.81 29.98
N VAL A 8 38.75 -48.64 30.33
CA VAL A 8 37.33 -48.29 30.14
C VAL A 8 37.25 -47.36 28.94
N THR A 9 36.63 -47.82 27.87
CA THR A 9 36.34 -47.03 26.67
C THR A 9 35.09 -46.18 26.93
N VAL A 10 35.27 -44.89 27.21
CA VAL A 10 34.16 -43.93 27.30
C VAL A 10 33.89 -43.40 25.89
N GLY A 11 32.76 -43.79 25.32
CA GLY A 11 32.22 -43.17 24.11
C GLY A 11 31.62 -41.81 24.46
N ILE A 12 32.29 -40.72 24.05
CA ILE A 12 31.74 -39.37 24.12
C ILE A 12 30.81 -39.19 22.92
N LEU A 13 29.51 -39.20 23.18
CA LEU A 13 28.49 -38.78 22.22
C LEU A 13 28.51 -37.24 22.18
N ALA A 14 29.18 -36.66 21.19
CA ALA A 14 29.15 -35.22 20.94
C ALA A 14 27.79 -34.86 20.33
N LEU A 15 26.87 -34.36 21.17
CA LEU A 15 25.70 -33.61 20.72
C LEU A 15 26.20 -32.29 20.13
N VAL A 16 26.28 -32.22 18.80
CA VAL A 16 26.43 -30.96 18.09
C VAL A 16 25.10 -30.23 18.21
N VAL A 17 24.96 -29.39 19.24
CA VAL A 17 23.91 -28.39 19.29
C VAL A 17 24.28 -27.34 18.26
N ALA A 18 23.63 -27.40 17.08
CA ALA A 18 23.66 -26.32 16.12
C ALA A 18 22.82 -25.16 16.67
N CYS A 19 23.39 -24.36 17.57
CA CYS A 19 22.89 -23.02 17.85
C CYS A 19 23.35 -22.11 16.71
N THR A 20 22.57 -21.98 15.65
CA THR A 20 22.68 -20.82 14.76
C THR A 20 21.88 -19.68 15.39
N SER A 21 22.40 -19.08 16.46
CA SER A 21 21.94 -17.75 16.87
C SER A 21 22.49 -16.77 15.83
N GLN A 22 21.66 -16.36 14.88
CA GLN A 22 21.91 -15.08 14.21
C GLN A 22 21.71 -14.03 15.30
N ASP A 23 22.83 -13.53 15.84
CA ASP A 23 22.82 -12.50 16.88
C ASP A 23 22.01 -11.28 16.39
N GLU A 24 21.17 -10.73 17.26
CA GLU A 24 20.40 -9.52 16.96
C GLU A 24 21.34 -8.39 16.50
N PRO A 25 20.97 -7.63 15.46
CA PRO A 25 21.80 -6.56 14.94
C PRO A 25 21.92 -5.44 15.99
N LEU A 26 23.11 -4.84 16.06
CA LEU A 26 23.35 -3.70 16.93
C LEU A 26 22.50 -2.50 16.46
N LEU A 27 21.50 -2.15 17.26
CA LEU A 27 20.69 -0.95 17.04
C LEU A 27 21.46 0.31 17.44
N PRO A 28 21.20 1.45 16.78
CA PRO A 28 21.73 2.73 17.22
C PRO A 28 21.40 2.99 18.70
N SER A 29 22.41 3.33 19.51
CA SER A 29 22.22 3.66 20.93
C SER A 29 21.59 5.03 21.17
N SER A 30 21.41 5.81 20.10
CA SER A 30 20.84 7.16 20.12
C SER A 30 19.39 7.13 19.67
N THR A 31 18.52 7.82 20.40
CA THR A 31 17.15 8.13 19.97
C THR A 31 17.09 9.38 19.09
N ASP A 32 18.25 9.92 18.70
CA ASP A 32 18.36 11.06 17.79
C ASP A 32 17.90 10.65 16.39
N THR A 33 16.82 11.29 15.93
CA THR A 33 16.20 11.01 14.64
C THR A 33 17.12 11.37 13.47
N VAL A 34 18.08 12.29 13.65
CA VAL A 34 19.07 12.60 12.62
C VAL A 34 20.01 11.42 12.41
N ALA A 35 20.60 10.89 13.49
CA ALA A 35 21.51 9.76 13.41
C ALA A 35 20.81 8.49 12.89
N ILE A 36 19.56 8.27 13.29
CA ILE A 36 18.74 7.16 12.79
C ILE A 36 18.45 7.34 11.29
N ALA A 37 18.05 8.54 10.86
CA ALA A 37 17.81 8.82 9.45
C ALA A 37 19.08 8.61 8.61
N GLU A 38 20.24 9.11 9.04
CA GLU A 38 21.52 8.90 8.35
C GLU A 38 21.87 7.42 8.21
N LYS A 39 21.53 6.60 9.21
CA LYS A 39 21.73 5.14 9.13
C LYS A 39 20.78 4.49 8.12
N ILE A 40 19.53 4.96 8.04
CA ILE A 40 18.49 4.46 7.13
C ILE A 40 18.73 4.93 5.69
N THR A 41 19.30 6.12 5.46
CA THR A 41 19.44 6.72 4.12
C THR A 41 20.88 6.80 3.62
N GLY A 42 21.85 6.29 4.40
CA GLY A 42 23.27 6.31 4.04
C GLY A 42 23.63 5.30 2.95
N SER A 43 24.89 5.28 2.52
CA SER A 43 25.35 4.39 1.43
C SER A 43 25.27 2.88 1.70
N ASN A 44 24.90 2.49 2.92
CA ASN A 44 24.67 1.11 3.37
C ASN A 44 23.22 0.93 3.87
N ASP A 45 22.29 1.78 3.41
CA ASP A 45 20.87 1.78 3.76
C ASP A 45 20.20 0.41 3.65
N GLN A 46 20.37 -0.25 2.50
CA GLN A 46 19.76 -1.55 2.25
C GLN A 46 20.29 -2.64 3.16
N SER A 47 21.57 -2.59 3.56
CA SER A 47 22.11 -3.60 4.48
C SER A 47 21.59 -3.41 5.90
N PHE A 48 21.44 -2.18 6.38
CA PHE A 48 20.85 -1.94 7.70
C PHE A 48 19.38 -2.36 7.76
N LEU A 49 18.58 -1.97 6.76
CA LEU A 49 17.16 -2.37 6.67
C LEU A 49 17.02 -3.89 6.51
N TRP A 50 17.92 -4.54 5.76
CA TRP A 50 17.97 -5.99 5.66
C TRP A 50 18.29 -6.64 7.02
N ASP A 51 19.34 -6.19 7.70
CA ASP A 51 19.80 -6.77 8.96
C ASP A 51 18.68 -6.74 10.02
N ILE A 52 17.96 -5.61 10.17
CA ILE A 52 16.86 -5.52 11.12
C ILE A 52 15.64 -6.35 10.71
N THR A 53 15.38 -6.50 9.41
CA THR A 53 14.21 -7.23 8.89
C THR A 53 14.42 -8.74 8.93
N ALA A 54 15.65 -9.20 8.68
CA ALA A 54 16.03 -10.61 8.68
C ALA A 54 16.29 -11.16 10.09
N ALA A 55 16.55 -10.30 11.07
CA ALA A 55 16.77 -10.71 12.45
C ALA A 55 15.52 -11.33 13.10
N SER A 56 15.76 -12.35 13.93
CA SER A 56 14.74 -12.92 14.81
C SER A 56 14.76 -12.14 16.13
N TRP A 57 13.73 -11.32 16.36
CA TRP A 57 13.63 -10.51 17.58
C TRP A 57 12.79 -11.21 18.64
N ASP A 58 13.31 -11.28 19.87
CA ASP A 58 12.58 -11.87 21.00
C ASP A 58 11.36 -11.03 21.44
N ASP A 59 11.25 -9.80 20.95
CA ASP A 59 10.18 -8.85 21.30
C ASP A 59 9.23 -8.53 20.14
N ASP A 60 9.14 -9.43 19.16
CA ASP A 60 8.33 -9.29 17.95
C ASP A 60 8.74 -8.10 17.06
N GLY A 61 10.00 -7.65 17.18
CA GLY A 61 10.57 -6.53 16.43
C GLY A 61 10.28 -5.17 17.03
N ARG A 62 9.83 -5.09 18.29
CA ARG A 62 9.43 -3.83 18.93
C ARG A 62 10.58 -2.85 19.06
N ARG A 63 11.76 -3.29 19.51
CA ARG A 63 12.96 -2.44 19.55
C ARG A 63 13.37 -1.91 18.17
N ALA A 64 13.26 -2.73 17.13
CA ALA A 64 13.53 -2.29 15.75
C ALA A 64 12.48 -1.27 15.27
N ALA A 65 11.20 -1.50 15.59
CA ALA A 65 10.09 -0.61 15.25
C ALA A 65 10.25 0.80 15.83
N GLU A 66 10.78 0.93 17.05
CA GLU A 66 11.00 2.21 17.73
C GLU A 66 11.90 3.18 16.93
N LEU A 67 12.77 2.66 16.06
CA LEU A 67 13.61 3.48 15.18
C LEU A 67 12.80 4.29 14.16
N PHE A 68 11.57 3.88 13.86
CA PHE A 68 10.75 4.49 12.81
C PHE A 68 9.58 5.32 13.34
N ALA A 69 9.33 5.29 14.65
CA ALA A 69 8.16 5.95 15.26
C ALA A 69 8.09 7.47 15.02
N TRP A 70 9.24 8.11 14.71
CA TRP A 70 9.31 9.54 14.41
C TRP A 70 8.85 9.90 12.99
N VAL A 71 8.95 8.97 12.03
CA VAL A 71 8.67 9.23 10.60
C VAL A 71 7.24 9.78 10.39
N PRO A 72 6.16 9.12 10.84
CA PRO A 72 4.81 9.62 10.57
C PRO A 72 4.53 10.98 11.24
N ARG A 73 5.12 11.25 12.40
CA ARG A 73 4.98 12.53 13.10
C ARG A 73 5.69 13.65 12.33
N ASP A 74 6.92 13.40 11.92
CA ASP A 74 7.79 14.39 11.28
C ASP A 74 7.38 14.63 9.82
N ALA A 75 6.70 13.67 9.17
CA ALA A 75 6.14 13.81 7.82
C ALA A 75 5.20 15.02 7.66
N LEU A 76 4.46 15.37 8.72
CA LEU A 76 3.50 16.48 8.76
C LEU A 76 4.09 17.77 9.37
N SER A 77 5.40 17.80 9.60
CA SER A 77 6.07 18.96 10.19
C SER A 77 5.99 20.19 9.27
N THR A 78 5.77 21.37 9.88
CA THR A 78 5.89 22.65 9.17
C THR A 78 7.35 23.06 8.94
N ASP A 79 8.29 22.48 9.70
CA ASP A 79 9.72 22.57 9.39
C ASP A 79 10.07 21.63 8.23
N ARG A 80 10.41 22.25 7.09
CA ARG A 80 10.70 21.54 5.84
C ARG A 80 11.91 20.63 5.94
N THR A 81 12.93 20.99 6.73
CA THR A 81 14.11 20.11 6.90
C THR A 81 13.72 18.82 7.61
N THR A 82 12.89 18.93 8.65
CA THR A 82 12.35 17.78 9.37
C THR A 82 11.43 16.92 8.50
N ALA A 83 10.50 17.54 7.76
CA ALA A 83 9.61 16.82 6.84
C ALA A 83 10.37 16.09 5.73
N THR A 84 11.38 16.74 5.12
CA THR A 84 12.23 16.12 4.09
C THR A 84 13.00 14.92 4.63
N ARG A 85 13.52 15.00 5.87
CA ARG A 85 14.24 13.87 6.50
C ARG A 85 13.31 12.67 6.72
N ALA A 86 12.08 12.92 7.17
CA ALA A 86 11.08 11.86 7.29
C ALA A 86 10.74 11.24 5.93
N GLY A 87 10.61 12.05 4.88
CA GLY A 87 10.34 11.56 3.53
C GLY A 87 11.47 10.71 2.98
N ALA A 88 12.72 11.12 3.19
CA ALA A 88 13.88 10.36 2.75
C ALA A 88 13.95 8.99 3.46
N ALA A 89 13.64 8.94 4.76
CA ALA A 89 13.58 7.69 5.51
C ALA A 89 12.43 6.78 5.01
N ALA A 90 11.23 7.34 4.78
CA ALA A 90 10.12 6.60 4.20
C ALA A 90 10.41 6.09 2.79
N HIS A 91 11.10 6.88 1.95
CA HIS A 91 11.52 6.47 0.61
C HIS A 91 12.55 5.34 0.65
N ALA A 92 13.48 5.35 1.60
CA ALA A 92 14.43 4.26 1.80
C ALA A 92 13.71 2.95 2.21
N ILE A 93 12.74 3.02 3.12
CA ILE A 93 11.88 1.88 3.49
C ILE A 93 11.12 1.37 2.26
N ALA A 94 10.49 2.27 1.50
CA ALA A 94 9.74 1.94 0.29
C ALA A 94 10.63 1.22 -0.75
N SER A 95 11.82 1.77 -1.01
CA SER A 95 12.80 1.19 -1.93
C SER A 95 13.29 -0.18 -1.48
N PHE A 96 13.64 -0.32 -0.19
CA PHE A 96 14.05 -1.61 0.38
C PHE A 96 12.98 -2.68 0.20
N LEU A 97 11.73 -2.40 0.58
CA LEU A 97 10.63 -3.37 0.46
C LEU A 97 10.31 -3.72 -1.00
N ALA A 98 10.41 -2.76 -1.91
CA ALA A 98 10.23 -2.98 -3.34
C ALA A 98 11.32 -3.88 -3.94
N ASP A 99 12.58 -3.59 -3.63
CA ASP A 99 13.74 -4.25 -4.24
C ASP A 99 14.02 -5.62 -3.61
N GLU A 100 13.69 -5.80 -2.33
CA GLU A 100 13.93 -7.03 -1.57
C GLU A 100 12.67 -7.89 -1.36
N ARG A 101 11.57 -7.60 -2.06
CA ARG A 101 10.25 -8.27 -1.95
C ARG A 101 10.35 -9.80 -1.77
N GLU A 102 11.12 -10.46 -2.62
CA GLU A 102 11.24 -11.92 -2.60
C GLU A 102 11.99 -12.42 -1.37
N LYS A 103 13.06 -11.72 -0.96
CA LYS A 103 13.85 -12.12 0.19
C LYS A 103 13.15 -11.81 1.51
N VAL A 104 12.41 -10.71 1.59
CA VAL A 104 11.63 -10.36 2.79
C VAL A 104 10.48 -11.33 3.03
N ALA A 105 9.99 -12.06 2.02
CA ALA A 105 8.97 -13.09 2.21
C ALA A 105 9.43 -14.20 3.18
N ASP A 106 10.72 -14.54 3.17
CA ASP A 106 11.32 -15.62 3.97
C ASP A 106 11.84 -15.18 5.35
N THR A 107 11.80 -13.89 5.68
CA THR A 107 12.28 -13.38 6.99
C THR A 107 11.31 -13.68 8.13
N PRO A 108 11.74 -13.58 9.41
CA PRO A 108 10.84 -13.66 10.56
C PRO A 108 9.68 -12.66 10.48
N ALA A 109 8.56 -12.99 11.16
CA ALA A 109 7.32 -12.22 11.05
C ALA A 109 7.42 -10.79 11.59
N ASN A 110 8.10 -10.58 12.73
CA ASN A 110 8.37 -9.27 13.34
C ASN A 110 7.20 -8.25 13.22
N PRO A 111 6.00 -8.56 13.77
CA PRO A 111 4.79 -7.79 13.49
C PRO A 111 4.89 -6.31 13.90
N ALA A 112 5.61 -5.99 14.98
CA ALA A 112 5.79 -4.58 15.38
C ALA A 112 6.61 -3.79 14.34
N LEU A 113 7.61 -4.43 13.72
CA LEU A 113 8.44 -3.81 12.69
C LEU A 113 7.66 -3.55 11.40
N TRP A 114 6.90 -4.54 10.93
CA TRP A 114 6.05 -4.37 9.74
C TRP A 114 4.96 -3.31 9.94
N GLN A 115 4.38 -3.24 11.15
CA GLN A 115 3.46 -2.17 11.50
C GLN A 115 4.12 -0.79 11.46
N ALA A 116 5.38 -0.68 11.91
CA ALA A 116 6.13 0.58 11.84
C ALA A 116 6.49 0.97 10.39
N PHE A 117 6.81 0.01 9.52
CA PHE A 117 6.96 0.26 8.08
C PHE A 117 5.66 0.78 7.47
N ALA A 118 4.53 0.12 7.72
CA ALA A 118 3.23 0.58 7.25
C ALA A 118 2.95 2.02 7.69
N GLN A 119 3.09 2.31 8.99
CA GLN A 119 2.85 3.64 9.55
C GLN A 119 3.79 4.71 8.97
N SER A 120 5.05 4.37 8.69
CA SER A 120 6.02 5.28 8.08
C SER A 120 5.67 5.64 6.64
N LEU A 121 5.01 4.74 5.91
CA LEU A 121 4.65 4.94 4.50
C LEU A 121 3.29 5.61 4.29
N VAL A 122 2.35 5.46 5.22
CA VAL A 122 0.97 6.00 5.11
C VAL A 122 0.90 7.49 4.73
N PRO A 123 1.70 8.41 5.32
CA PRO A 123 1.65 9.82 4.93
C PRO A 123 2.02 10.08 3.46
N TYR A 124 2.79 9.18 2.85
CA TYR A 124 3.39 9.35 1.53
C TYR A 124 2.62 8.62 0.41
N LEU A 125 1.45 8.04 0.69
CA LEU A 125 0.63 7.35 -0.30
C LEU A 125 0.28 8.24 -1.50
N GLY A 126 -0.01 9.52 -1.26
CA GLY A 126 -0.20 10.49 -2.34
C GLY A 126 1.07 10.68 -3.16
N ALA A 127 2.22 10.87 -2.50
CA ALA A 127 3.50 11.10 -3.16
C ALA A 127 3.90 9.91 -4.05
N MET A 128 3.61 8.66 -3.64
CA MET A 128 3.81 7.46 -4.47
C MET A 128 3.10 7.52 -5.83
N VAL A 129 2.02 8.30 -5.94
CA VAL A 129 1.21 8.45 -7.16
C VAL A 129 1.24 9.88 -7.73
N ALA A 130 2.31 10.64 -7.44
CA ALA A 130 2.55 12.01 -7.91
C ALA A 130 1.73 13.12 -7.22
N ASP A 131 1.17 12.87 -6.03
CA ASP A 131 0.58 13.91 -5.18
C ASP A 131 1.50 14.22 -3.99
N GLU A 132 2.40 15.19 -4.18
CA GLU A 132 3.32 15.65 -3.13
C GLU A 132 2.65 16.59 -2.10
N SER A 133 1.33 16.82 -2.22
CA SER A 133 0.63 17.77 -1.35
C SER A 133 0.72 17.36 0.12
N GLY A 134 1.34 18.23 0.93
CA GLY A 134 1.40 18.08 2.39
C GLY A 134 2.54 17.22 2.92
N VAL A 135 3.44 16.73 2.06
CA VAL A 135 4.66 16.00 2.44
C VAL A 135 5.88 16.53 1.71
N ALA A 136 7.08 16.09 2.10
CA ALA A 136 8.33 16.46 1.44
C ALA A 136 9.35 15.31 1.51
N GLY A 137 10.29 15.28 0.56
CA GLY A 137 11.46 14.38 0.59
C GLY A 137 11.20 12.94 0.19
N PHE A 138 10.01 12.61 -0.32
CA PHE A 138 9.68 11.28 -0.82
C PHE A 138 9.53 11.34 -2.35
N GLU A 139 10.47 10.73 -3.06
CA GLU A 139 10.39 10.56 -4.51
C GLU A 139 9.57 9.30 -4.84
N PRO A 140 8.68 9.31 -5.86
CA PRO A 140 8.06 8.10 -6.36
C PRO A 140 9.10 7.03 -6.75
N LEU A 141 8.81 5.75 -6.52
CA LEU A 141 9.72 4.65 -6.90
C LEU A 141 9.77 4.39 -8.41
N ASP A 142 8.71 4.80 -9.11
CA ASP A 142 8.50 4.64 -10.54
C ASP A 142 7.91 5.94 -11.12
N ASP A 143 8.03 6.09 -12.43
CA ASP A 143 7.23 7.08 -13.16
C ASP A 143 5.72 6.77 -12.97
N PRO A 144 4.90 7.73 -12.50
CA PRO A 144 3.45 7.57 -12.29
C PRO A 144 2.65 7.20 -13.55
N GLU A 145 3.18 7.45 -14.76
CA GLU A 145 2.56 7.05 -16.03
C GLU A 145 3.00 5.66 -16.51
N SER A 146 3.94 5.03 -15.80
CA SER A 146 4.45 3.69 -16.11
C SER A 146 3.60 2.57 -15.50
N GLN A 147 4.10 1.34 -15.63
CA GLN A 147 3.52 0.15 -14.98
C GLN A 147 3.74 0.10 -13.47
N MET A 148 4.52 1.03 -12.91
CA MET A 148 4.79 1.17 -11.47
C MET A 148 5.27 -0.13 -10.80
N ARG A 149 6.17 -0.87 -11.46
CA ARG A 149 6.56 -2.24 -11.04
C ARG A 149 7.19 -2.27 -9.65
N ARG A 150 8.04 -1.29 -9.30
CA ARG A 150 8.65 -1.25 -7.97
C ARG A 150 7.62 -0.95 -6.89
N THR A 151 6.71 -0.03 -7.16
CA THR A 151 5.61 0.32 -6.26
C THR A 151 4.65 -0.86 -6.08
N VAL A 152 4.35 -1.63 -7.13
CA VAL A 152 3.59 -2.89 -6.99
C VAL A 152 4.34 -3.90 -6.11
N SER A 153 5.65 -4.06 -6.29
CA SER A 153 6.46 -4.93 -5.42
C SER A 153 6.43 -4.50 -3.95
N LEU A 154 6.47 -3.20 -3.66
CA LEU A 154 6.28 -2.66 -2.31
C LEU A 154 4.91 -3.06 -1.74
N PHE A 155 3.83 -2.86 -2.49
CA PHE A 155 2.47 -3.21 -2.05
C PHE A 155 2.32 -4.72 -1.81
N ALA A 156 2.97 -5.54 -2.64
CA ALA A 156 3.05 -7.00 -2.45
C ALA A 156 3.87 -7.38 -1.21
N ALA A 157 5.01 -6.72 -0.96
CA ALA A 157 5.81 -6.98 0.25
C ALA A 157 5.00 -6.70 1.53
N MET A 158 4.17 -5.65 1.51
CA MET A 158 3.31 -5.30 2.64
C MET A 158 2.24 -6.35 2.99
N THR A 159 1.94 -7.31 2.12
CA THR A 159 0.97 -8.38 2.43
C THR A 159 1.55 -9.45 3.36
N LYS A 160 2.87 -9.46 3.58
CA LYS A 160 3.55 -10.47 4.40
C LYS A 160 2.98 -10.55 5.82
N GLU A 161 2.67 -9.40 6.41
CA GLU A 161 2.15 -9.31 7.77
C GLU A 161 0.72 -8.73 7.74
N ALA A 162 -0.22 -9.44 8.33
CA ALA A 162 -1.65 -9.20 8.12
C ALA A 162 -2.15 -7.88 8.73
N ASP A 163 -1.64 -7.47 9.90
CA ASP A 163 -2.10 -6.24 10.57
C ASP A 163 -1.50 -4.98 9.93
N ALA A 164 -0.23 -5.05 9.53
CA ALA A 164 0.46 -4.03 8.75
C ALA A 164 -0.17 -3.89 7.37
N HIS A 165 -0.46 -5.01 6.69
CA HIS A 165 -1.21 -5.01 5.43
C HIS A 165 -2.56 -4.33 5.59
N ARG A 166 -3.34 -4.66 6.63
CA ARG A 166 -4.65 -4.05 6.89
C ARG A 166 -4.53 -2.55 7.13
N THR A 167 -3.55 -2.13 7.93
CA THR A 167 -3.29 -0.70 8.20
C THR A 167 -2.97 0.05 6.90
N PHE A 168 -2.05 -0.49 6.10
CA PHE A 168 -1.60 0.11 4.85
C PHE A 168 -2.71 0.14 3.79
N SER A 169 -3.35 -1.00 3.51
CA SER A 169 -4.43 -1.13 2.51
C SER A 169 -5.67 -0.29 2.84
N THR A 170 -5.99 -0.14 4.13
CA THR A 170 -7.07 0.75 4.58
C THR A 170 -6.74 2.20 4.27
N ALA A 171 -5.52 2.65 4.57
CA ALA A 171 -5.08 4.01 4.28
C ALA A 171 -5.01 4.29 2.76
N VAL A 172 -4.55 3.33 1.96
CA VAL A 172 -4.59 3.40 0.50
C VAL A 172 -6.03 3.60 0.00
N SER A 173 -6.94 2.76 0.48
CA SER A 173 -8.35 2.82 0.06
C SER A 173 -8.99 4.14 0.44
N GLN A 174 -8.75 4.63 1.68
CA GLN A 174 -9.25 5.93 2.14
C GLN A 174 -8.70 7.10 1.31
N ARG A 175 -7.43 7.05 0.89
CA ARG A 175 -6.83 8.08 0.05
C ARG A 175 -7.45 8.06 -1.36
N ALA A 176 -7.61 6.88 -1.95
CA ALA A 176 -8.30 6.71 -3.23
C ALA A 176 -9.76 7.19 -3.17
N ASP A 177 -10.50 6.82 -2.12
CA ASP A 177 -11.88 7.27 -1.87
C ASP A 177 -11.96 8.80 -1.80
N THR A 178 -10.98 9.46 -1.19
CA THR A 178 -10.94 10.93 -1.07
C THR A 178 -10.84 11.59 -2.45
N TYR A 179 -9.96 11.10 -3.32
CA TYR A 179 -9.82 11.59 -4.69
C TYR A 179 -11.05 11.29 -5.54
N GLU A 180 -11.59 10.06 -5.47
CA GLU A 180 -12.81 9.67 -6.20
C GLU A 180 -14.01 10.56 -5.80
N ALA A 181 -14.15 10.86 -4.50
CA ALA A 181 -15.22 11.71 -3.99
C ALA A 181 -15.03 13.18 -4.39
N ALA A 182 -13.79 13.67 -4.45
CA ALA A 182 -13.49 15.02 -4.94
C ALA A 182 -13.85 15.15 -6.43
N PHE A 183 -13.45 14.17 -7.25
CA PHE A 183 -13.86 14.06 -8.63
C PHE A 183 -15.39 14.01 -8.77
N ALA A 184 -16.08 13.14 -8.04
CA ALA A 184 -17.52 12.96 -8.17
C ALA A 184 -18.29 14.25 -7.89
N ARG A 185 -17.93 14.98 -6.82
CA ARG A 185 -18.53 16.28 -6.50
C ARG A 185 -18.29 17.31 -7.60
N ALA A 186 -17.07 17.39 -8.12
CA ALA A 186 -16.73 18.33 -9.20
C ALA A 186 -17.43 17.96 -10.52
N ALA A 187 -17.51 16.68 -10.84
CA ALA A 187 -18.16 16.16 -12.04
C ALA A 187 -19.67 16.47 -12.05
N VAL A 188 -20.34 16.40 -10.89
CA VAL A 188 -21.75 16.77 -10.77
C VAL A 188 -21.95 18.29 -10.82
N ALA A 189 -21.06 19.06 -10.20
CA ALA A 189 -21.14 20.52 -10.20
C ALA A 189 -20.87 21.14 -11.58
N GLU A 190 -19.87 20.60 -12.30
CA GLU A 190 -19.43 21.11 -13.61
C GLU A 190 -19.22 19.97 -14.62
N PRO A 191 -20.30 19.29 -15.08
CA PRO A 191 -20.18 18.09 -15.93
C PRO A 191 -19.42 18.29 -17.24
N LEU A 192 -19.42 19.53 -17.76
CA LEU A 192 -18.72 19.90 -19.00
C LEU A 192 -17.19 20.01 -18.84
N LEU A 193 -16.68 19.97 -17.60
CA LEU A 193 -15.26 20.06 -17.27
C LEU A 193 -14.71 18.78 -16.62
N ALA A 194 -15.52 17.73 -16.45
CA ALA A 194 -15.12 16.50 -15.74
C ALA A 194 -13.87 15.80 -16.31
N ASP A 195 -13.53 16.00 -17.58
CA ASP A 195 -12.39 15.37 -18.25
C ASP A 195 -11.11 16.21 -18.27
N ARG A 196 -11.03 17.28 -17.45
CA ARG A 196 -9.89 18.19 -17.41
C ARG A 196 -9.74 18.88 -16.06
N GLY A 197 -8.58 19.48 -15.85
CA GLY A 197 -8.29 20.24 -14.63
C GLY A 197 -7.83 19.34 -13.46
N PRO A 198 -7.72 19.91 -12.25
CA PRO A 198 -7.05 19.26 -11.13
C PRO A 198 -7.77 17.98 -10.65
N THR A 199 -9.11 17.95 -10.69
CA THR A 199 -9.89 16.79 -10.24
C THR A 199 -9.77 15.59 -11.16
N LYS A 200 -9.38 15.78 -12.42
CA LYS A 200 -8.97 14.68 -13.29
C LYS A 200 -7.63 14.09 -12.86
N GLU A 201 -6.67 14.91 -12.44
CA GLU A 201 -5.40 14.36 -11.94
C GLU A 201 -5.62 13.57 -10.66
N GLU A 202 -6.42 14.08 -9.73
CA GLU A 202 -6.85 13.35 -8.53
C GLU A 202 -7.51 12.00 -8.90
N LEU A 203 -8.35 12.00 -9.94
CA LEU A 203 -8.95 10.77 -10.44
C LEU A 203 -7.89 9.76 -10.93
N LEU A 204 -6.87 10.20 -11.66
CA LEU A 204 -5.78 9.32 -12.11
C LEU A 204 -4.92 8.83 -10.94
N GLN A 205 -4.70 9.67 -9.93
CA GLN A 205 -4.05 9.28 -8.67
C GLN A 205 -4.85 8.18 -7.95
N ALA A 206 -6.18 8.29 -7.90
CA ALA A 206 -7.05 7.24 -7.38
C ALA A 206 -6.91 5.93 -8.18
N ALA A 207 -6.90 6.02 -9.51
CA ALA A 207 -6.74 4.85 -10.38
C ALA A 207 -5.44 4.10 -10.08
N ARG A 208 -4.34 4.84 -9.93
CA ARG A 208 -3.02 4.29 -9.58
C ARG A 208 -3.08 3.60 -8.21
N LEU A 209 -3.60 4.25 -7.17
CA LEU A 209 -3.70 3.65 -5.83
C LEU A 209 -4.55 2.38 -5.79
N ARG A 210 -5.71 2.38 -6.47
CA ARG A 210 -6.57 1.19 -6.58
C ARG A 210 -5.86 0.05 -7.29
N SER A 211 -5.17 0.36 -8.39
CA SER A 211 -4.46 -0.65 -9.18
C SER A 211 -3.25 -1.20 -8.42
N LEU A 212 -2.47 -0.35 -7.75
CA LEU A 212 -1.35 -0.77 -6.90
C LEU A 212 -1.79 -1.73 -5.80
N LEU A 213 -2.92 -1.45 -5.13
CA LEU A 213 -3.47 -2.32 -4.08
C LEU A 213 -3.91 -3.68 -4.63
N ALA A 214 -4.73 -3.69 -5.68
CA ALA A 214 -5.21 -4.92 -6.27
C ALA A 214 -4.07 -5.75 -6.88
N THR A 215 -3.17 -5.10 -7.61
CA THR A 215 -2.05 -5.74 -8.30
C THR A 215 -0.99 -6.24 -7.32
N GLY A 216 -0.67 -5.48 -6.27
CA GLY A 216 0.22 -5.93 -5.21
C GLY A 216 -0.34 -7.16 -4.47
N THR A 217 -1.65 -7.17 -4.18
CA THR A 217 -2.33 -8.32 -3.58
C THR A 217 -2.22 -9.56 -4.47
N HIS A 218 -2.50 -9.41 -5.77
CA HIS A 218 -2.40 -10.52 -6.73
C HIS A 218 -0.95 -10.99 -6.95
N LEU A 219 0.02 -10.07 -6.91
CA LEU A 219 1.43 -10.42 -7.03
C LEU A 219 1.92 -11.24 -5.81
N ALA A 220 1.36 -10.97 -4.62
CA ALA A 220 1.65 -11.74 -3.41
C ALA A 220 0.89 -13.07 -3.34
N ASP A 221 -0.33 -13.11 -3.85
CA ASP A 221 -1.17 -14.31 -3.95
C ASP A 221 -1.74 -14.45 -5.38
N PRO A 222 -1.05 -15.20 -6.26
CA PRO A 222 -1.52 -15.43 -7.63
C PRO A 222 -2.84 -16.20 -7.74
N THR A 223 -3.35 -16.75 -6.63
CA THR A 223 -4.66 -17.42 -6.60
C THR A 223 -5.81 -16.44 -6.38
N SER A 224 -5.52 -15.19 -6.01
CA SER A 224 -6.51 -14.12 -5.89
C SER A 224 -7.13 -13.77 -7.25
N ASP A 225 -8.26 -13.06 -7.21
CA ASP A 225 -8.87 -12.47 -8.40
C ASP A 225 -7.85 -11.63 -9.18
N LYS A 226 -7.81 -11.83 -10.50
CA LYS A 226 -6.97 -11.03 -11.39
C LYS A 226 -7.44 -9.57 -11.34
N PRO A 227 -6.53 -8.60 -11.13
CA PRO A 227 -6.90 -7.19 -11.12
C PRO A 227 -7.49 -6.76 -12.47
N THR A 228 -8.67 -6.16 -12.46
CA THR A 228 -9.29 -5.53 -13.62
C THR A 228 -9.89 -4.18 -13.23
N SER A 229 -9.90 -3.23 -14.18
CA SER A 229 -10.46 -1.90 -13.96
C SER A 229 -11.99 -1.91 -13.76
N THR A 230 -12.71 -2.94 -14.21
CA THR A 230 -14.18 -2.96 -14.23
C THR A 230 -14.78 -2.67 -12.85
N ARG A 231 -14.34 -3.37 -11.79
CA ARG A 231 -14.86 -3.12 -10.44
C ARG A 231 -14.57 -1.70 -9.94
N ALA A 232 -13.36 -1.20 -10.21
CA ALA A 232 -12.96 0.14 -9.80
C ALA A 232 -13.75 1.23 -10.57
N GLN A 233 -14.03 1.01 -11.86
CA GLN A 233 -14.87 1.89 -12.66
C GLN A 233 -16.32 1.91 -12.17
N THR A 234 -16.90 0.76 -11.83
CA THR A 234 -18.26 0.69 -11.26
C THR A 234 -18.33 1.43 -9.92
N GLN A 235 -17.33 1.28 -9.05
CA GLN A 235 -17.24 2.04 -7.79
C GLN A 235 -17.19 3.54 -8.03
N LEU A 236 -16.37 3.99 -8.99
CA LEU A 236 -16.29 5.40 -9.36
C LEU A 236 -17.60 5.92 -9.97
N ALA A 237 -18.24 5.15 -10.86
CA ALA A 237 -19.53 5.50 -11.43
C ALA A 237 -20.60 5.64 -10.32
N TYR A 238 -20.62 4.72 -9.35
CA TYR A 238 -21.49 4.80 -8.18
C TYR A 238 -21.25 6.10 -7.39
N GLN A 239 -19.99 6.50 -7.17
CA GLN A 239 -19.69 7.75 -6.45
C GLN A 239 -20.32 8.97 -7.13
N VAL A 240 -20.32 9.02 -8.47
CA VAL A 240 -20.97 10.11 -9.23
C VAL A 240 -22.50 9.99 -9.15
N VAL A 241 -23.02 8.81 -9.48
CA VAL A 241 -24.46 8.56 -9.65
C VAL A 241 -25.20 8.73 -8.32
N SER A 242 -24.62 8.28 -7.20
CA SER A 242 -25.22 8.38 -5.87
C SER A 242 -25.51 9.80 -5.41
N LEU A 243 -24.85 10.82 -5.97
CA LEU A 243 -25.09 12.22 -5.67
C LEU A 243 -26.39 12.75 -6.30
N THR A 244 -26.79 12.20 -7.44
CA THR A 244 -27.89 12.75 -8.26
C THR A 244 -29.05 11.79 -8.45
N ALA A 245 -28.81 10.48 -8.46
CA ALA A 245 -29.83 9.47 -8.68
C ALA A 245 -30.86 9.43 -7.56
N ARG A 246 -32.09 9.11 -7.92
CA ARG A 246 -33.24 8.99 -7.03
C ARG A 246 -33.99 7.69 -7.36
N PRO A 247 -34.76 7.12 -6.41
CA PRO A 247 -35.47 5.86 -6.63
C PRO A 247 -36.46 5.86 -7.81
N ASP A 248 -36.93 7.03 -8.24
CA ASP A 248 -37.83 7.22 -9.37
C ASP A 248 -37.10 7.40 -10.72
N ASP A 249 -35.77 7.29 -10.76
CA ASP A 249 -35.01 7.37 -12.01
C ASP A 249 -35.23 6.11 -12.86
N PRO A 250 -35.71 6.25 -14.11
CA PRO A 250 -36.08 5.10 -14.94
C PRO A 250 -34.88 4.27 -15.44
N HIS A 251 -33.64 4.74 -15.24
CA HIS A 251 -32.44 4.04 -15.70
C HIS A 251 -31.85 3.07 -14.66
N ILE A 252 -32.27 3.16 -13.39
CA ILE A 252 -31.74 2.33 -12.30
C ILE A 252 -32.91 1.63 -11.61
N ASN A 253 -32.80 0.31 -11.45
CA ASN A 253 -33.84 -0.48 -10.79
C ASN A 253 -34.02 -0.03 -9.32
N GLU A 254 -35.27 0.04 -8.87
CA GLU A 254 -35.62 0.41 -7.50
C GLU A 254 -34.98 -0.52 -6.46
N GLU A 255 -34.73 -1.79 -6.80
CA GLU A 255 -34.05 -2.76 -5.94
C GLU A 255 -32.63 -2.36 -5.54
N PHE A 256 -31.98 -1.49 -6.32
CA PHE A 256 -30.68 -0.94 -6.01
C PHE A 256 -30.74 0.29 -5.12
N PHE A 257 -31.91 0.64 -4.59
CA PHE A 257 -32.08 1.68 -3.59
C PHE A 257 -32.51 1.11 -2.24
N ARG A 258 -32.01 1.72 -1.17
CA ARG A 258 -32.47 1.49 0.20
C ARG A 258 -32.57 2.82 0.93
N ASP A 259 -33.71 3.06 1.57
CA ASP A 259 -33.99 4.32 2.29
C ASP A 259 -33.76 5.58 1.42
N GLY A 260 -34.09 5.48 0.13
CA GLY A 260 -33.92 6.57 -0.83
C GLY A 260 -32.49 6.81 -1.31
N ARG A 261 -31.54 5.93 -0.97
CA ARG A 261 -30.14 6.02 -1.37
C ARG A 261 -29.76 4.86 -2.28
N LEU A 262 -28.97 5.14 -3.30
CA LEU A 262 -28.37 4.12 -4.14
C LEU A 262 -27.44 3.26 -3.27
N LEU A 263 -27.55 1.93 -3.38
CA LEU A 263 -26.68 0.99 -2.71
C LEU A 263 -25.26 1.07 -3.28
N PRO A 264 -24.20 0.98 -2.46
CA PRO A 264 -22.83 0.88 -2.93
C PRO A 264 -22.56 -0.50 -3.55
N PRO A 265 -21.58 -0.64 -4.46
CA PRO A 265 -21.21 -1.92 -5.07
C PRO A 265 -20.92 -3.06 -4.08
N SER A 266 -20.44 -2.74 -2.87
CA SER A 266 -20.19 -3.73 -1.82
C SER A 266 -21.46 -4.39 -1.26
N GLU A 267 -22.62 -3.78 -1.50
CA GLU A 267 -23.93 -4.29 -1.07
C GLU A 267 -24.72 -4.94 -2.21
N ILE A 268 -24.15 -4.99 -3.42
CA ILE A 268 -24.76 -5.61 -4.59
C ILE A 268 -24.39 -7.09 -4.66
N ALA A 269 -25.39 -7.96 -4.86
CA ALA A 269 -25.16 -9.39 -5.02
C ALA A 269 -24.34 -9.69 -6.29
N ALA A 270 -23.58 -10.78 -6.27
CA ALA A 270 -22.70 -11.14 -7.38
C ALA A 270 -23.49 -11.40 -8.69
N GLU A 271 -24.68 -12.01 -8.59
CA GLU A 271 -25.56 -12.22 -9.75
C GLU A 271 -26.08 -10.92 -10.39
N ASP A 272 -26.27 -9.86 -9.59
CA ASP A 272 -26.84 -8.59 -10.05
C ASP A 272 -25.78 -7.60 -10.52
N TRP A 273 -24.51 -7.91 -10.30
CA TRP A 273 -23.39 -7.00 -10.52
C TRP A 273 -23.32 -6.48 -11.95
N SER A 274 -23.51 -7.36 -12.94
CA SER A 274 -23.50 -6.97 -14.37
C SER A 274 -24.66 -6.06 -14.75
N ILE A 275 -25.83 -6.23 -14.10
CA ILE A 275 -27.01 -5.40 -14.33
C ILE A 275 -26.77 -4.02 -13.73
N TYR A 276 -26.28 -3.99 -12.49
CA TYR A 276 -25.95 -2.78 -11.76
C TYR A 276 -24.93 -1.91 -12.52
N ASP A 277 -23.80 -2.48 -12.94
CA ASP A 277 -22.78 -1.78 -13.74
C ASP A 277 -23.34 -1.20 -15.05
N SER A 278 -24.18 -1.97 -15.75
CA SER A 278 -24.84 -1.53 -16.98
C SER A 278 -25.77 -0.34 -16.74
N GLN A 279 -26.51 -0.34 -15.63
CA GLN A 279 -27.44 0.74 -15.29
C GLN A 279 -26.73 2.03 -14.90
N LEU A 280 -25.62 1.95 -14.15
CA LEU A 280 -24.79 3.13 -13.89
C LEU A 280 -24.24 3.71 -15.20
N THR A 281 -23.81 2.85 -16.12
CA THR A 281 -23.33 3.27 -17.45
C THR A 281 -24.43 3.97 -18.26
N VAL A 282 -25.65 3.41 -18.29
CA VAL A 282 -26.81 4.01 -18.97
C VAL A 282 -27.19 5.34 -18.34
N TYR A 283 -27.23 5.42 -17.00
CA TYR A 283 -27.52 6.65 -16.27
C TYR A 283 -26.54 7.78 -16.64
N LEU A 284 -25.25 7.45 -16.78
CA LEU A 284 -24.23 8.43 -17.12
C LEU A 284 -24.14 8.74 -18.63
N ALA A 285 -24.87 8.04 -19.50
CA ALA A 285 -24.82 8.23 -20.95
C ALA A 285 -25.03 9.69 -21.43
N PRO A 286 -25.91 10.51 -20.80
CA PRO A 286 -26.05 11.92 -21.14
C PRO A 286 -24.81 12.78 -20.81
N TRP A 287 -23.85 12.26 -20.04
CA TRP A 287 -22.67 12.96 -19.54
C TRP A 287 -21.37 12.39 -20.15
N PRO A 288 -21.12 12.61 -21.45
CA PRO A 288 -20.03 11.97 -22.17
C PRO A 288 -18.63 12.29 -21.63
N ARG A 289 -18.44 13.44 -20.98
CA ARG A 289 -17.16 13.82 -20.35
C ARG A 289 -16.91 13.11 -19.03
N ILE A 290 -17.96 12.88 -18.24
CA ILE A 290 -17.87 12.03 -17.03
C ILE A 290 -17.52 10.59 -17.45
N ASN A 291 -18.22 10.05 -18.45
CA ASN A 291 -17.91 8.74 -19.03
C ASN A 291 -16.51 8.69 -19.67
N GLY A 292 -16.02 9.80 -20.23
CA GLY A 292 -14.64 9.94 -20.69
C GLY A 292 -13.65 9.77 -19.56
N ALA A 293 -13.81 10.53 -18.48
CA ALA A 293 -12.95 10.49 -17.30
C ALA A 293 -12.94 9.11 -16.62
N ILE A 294 -14.10 8.44 -16.47
CA ILE A 294 -14.19 7.08 -15.92
C ILE A 294 -13.43 6.06 -16.80
N ARG A 295 -13.45 6.22 -18.13
CA ARG A 295 -12.67 5.37 -19.04
C ARG A 295 -11.17 5.63 -18.96
N GLU A 296 -10.77 6.89 -18.79
CA GLU A 296 -9.36 7.24 -18.56
C GLU A 296 -8.85 6.69 -17.22
N PHE A 297 -9.66 6.79 -16.15
CA PHE A 297 -9.41 6.12 -14.87
C PHE A 297 -9.13 4.62 -15.06
N GLY A 298 -10.03 3.91 -15.76
CA GLY A 298 -9.84 2.48 -16.01
C GLY A 298 -8.61 2.18 -16.87
N SER A 299 -8.30 3.04 -17.85
CA SER A 299 -7.09 2.90 -18.66
C SER A 299 -5.82 3.05 -17.83
N ALA A 300 -5.75 4.05 -16.95
CA ALA A 300 -4.62 4.25 -16.04
C ALA A 300 -4.48 3.08 -15.05
N TYR A 301 -5.60 2.59 -14.53
CA TYR A 301 -5.61 1.37 -13.72
C TYR A 301 -5.00 0.18 -14.48
N ASP A 302 -5.44 -0.05 -15.71
CA ASP A 302 -5.03 -1.18 -16.54
C ASP A 302 -3.59 -1.10 -17.06
N VAL A 303 -2.96 0.08 -17.05
CA VAL A 303 -1.52 0.21 -17.34
C VAL A 303 -0.70 -0.54 -16.29
N ILE A 304 -1.02 -0.36 -15.01
CA ILE A 304 -0.33 -1.02 -13.89
C ILE A 304 -0.72 -2.51 -13.82
N ALA A 305 -2.02 -2.81 -13.88
CA ALA A 305 -2.55 -4.17 -13.72
C ALA A 305 -2.04 -5.16 -14.78
N ARG A 306 -1.80 -4.69 -16.01
CA ARG A 306 -1.24 -5.52 -17.11
C ARG A 306 0.28 -5.53 -17.15
N GLY A 307 0.92 -4.70 -16.34
CA GLY A 307 2.37 -4.51 -16.34
C GLY A 307 3.15 -5.53 -15.52
N GLN A 308 2.48 -6.46 -14.83
CA GLN A 308 3.14 -7.52 -14.06
C GLN A 308 3.40 -8.75 -14.92
#